data_AF-A0A8H8X0Q5-F1
#
_entry.id   AF-A0A8H8X0Q5-F1
#
_cell.length_a   1.000
_cell.length_b   1.000
_cell.length_c   1.000
_cell.angle_alpha   90.00
_cell.angle_beta   90.00
_cell.angle_gamma   90.00
#
_symmetry.space_group_name_H-M   'P 1'
#
loop_
_entity.id
_entity.type
_entity.pdbx_description
1 polymer ?
#
loop_
_entity_poly.entity_id
_entity_poly.type
_entity_poly.pdbx_seq_one_letter_code
_entity_poly.pdbx_strand_id
1 'polypeptide(L)'
;MNANEYATFCEQRDEYPVVIERNASAAMDTLEIVAAAASLANQVKKIYRDDGGHITGKRGDSILNHAEDAISGLEALINFIKMSPEDQVKVPEQTMPTGAHIVFLTLGLIGEAGEIAEKIYYAQLTEGGEISEARRLMLAKELGGTAWYFVRLAAVLGYSVEDIFRINTEELRGRMARGTILGDGDDR
;
A
#
# COMPACT_ATOMS: atom_id res chain seq x y z
N MET A 1 -23.61 23.94 -4.81
CA MET A 1 -22.55 24.95 -4.70
C MET A 1 -21.89 25.10 -6.05
N ASN A 2 -21.82 26.32 -6.58
CA ASN A 2 -21.09 26.59 -7.83
C ASN A 2 -19.61 26.90 -7.54
N ALA A 3 -18.76 26.90 -8.58
CA ALA A 3 -17.31 27.08 -8.46
C ALA A 3 -16.90 28.40 -7.80
N ASN A 4 -17.74 29.45 -7.86
CA ASN A 4 -17.48 30.73 -7.21
C ASN A 4 -17.76 30.69 -5.70
N GLU A 5 -18.75 29.94 -5.25
CA GLU A 5 -19.02 29.74 -3.81
C GLU A 5 -17.91 28.93 -3.12
N TYR A 6 -17.18 28.11 -3.86
CA TYR A 6 -16.04 27.33 -3.36
C TYR A 6 -14.78 28.19 -3.17
N ALA A 7 -14.50 29.10 -4.11
CA ALA A 7 -13.34 30.01 -4.02
C ALA A 7 -13.46 30.98 -2.83
N THR A 8 -14.66 31.52 -2.58
CA THR A 8 -14.90 32.44 -1.44
C THR A 8 -14.81 31.73 -0.08
N PHE A 9 -15.06 30.41 -0.01
CA PHE A 9 -14.86 29.61 1.20
C PHE A 9 -13.38 29.37 1.53
N CYS A 10 -12.52 29.31 0.50
CA CYS A 10 -11.09 29.05 0.66
C CYS A 10 -10.28 30.28 1.13
N GLU A 11 -10.75 31.50 0.87
CA GLU A 11 -10.04 32.75 1.18
C GLU A 11 -10.14 33.18 2.67
N GLN A 12 -10.87 32.44 3.52
CA GLN A 12 -11.10 32.80 4.94
C GLN A 12 -10.36 31.94 5.96
N ARG A 13 -9.27 31.25 5.61
CA ARG A 13 -8.50 30.40 6.54
C ARG A 13 -7.08 30.89 6.78
N ASP A 14 -6.97 32.02 7.47
CA ASP A 14 -5.84 32.26 8.37
C ASP A 14 -6.15 31.59 9.73
N GLU A 15 -5.16 30.95 10.34
CA GLU A 15 -5.17 30.16 11.58
C GLU A 15 -5.64 28.69 11.48
N TYR A 16 -4.76 27.80 11.00
CA TYR A 16 -4.73 26.41 11.48
C TYR A 16 -3.29 25.99 11.79
N PRO A 17 -2.95 25.60 13.03
CA PRO A 17 -1.57 25.48 13.47
C PRO A 17 -0.99 24.12 13.08
N VAL A 18 0.26 24.12 12.59
CA VAL A 18 1.46 23.24 12.78
C VAL A 18 1.29 21.73 13.13
N VAL A 19 0.16 21.27 13.63
CA VAL A 19 -0.10 19.92 14.17
C VAL A 19 -0.67 18.95 13.13
N ILE A 20 -1.42 19.43 12.12
CA ILE A 20 -1.96 18.61 11.01
C ILE A 20 -0.83 17.97 10.18
N GLU A 21 0.30 18.67 10.04
CA GLU A 21 1.47 18.18 9.30
C GLU A 21 2.15 16.96 9.95
N ARG A 22 2.05 16.79 11.28
CA ARG A 22 2.81 15.75 12.01
C ARG A 22 2.17 14.36 12.00
N ASN A 23 0.83 14.24 12.04
CA ASN A 23 0.15 12.94 11.89
C ASN A 23 0.13 12.46 10.43
N ALA A 24 0.16 13.40 9.48
CA ALA A 24 0.46 13.08 8.10
C ALA A 24 1.87 12.45 8.02
N SER A 25 2.87 12.94 8.76
CA SER A 25 4.21 12.33 8.80
C SER A 25 4.16 10.85 9.18
N ALA A 26 3.59 10.48 10.32
CA ALA A 26 3.59 9.07 10.75
C ALA A 26 2.83 8.15 9.76
N ALA A 27 1.74 8.63 9.17
CA ALA A 27 1.02 7.89 8.13
C ALA A 27 1.84 7.78 6.82
N MET A 28 2.58 8.83 6.45
CA MET A 28 3.48 8.84 5.30
C MET A 28 4.70 7.94 5.54
N ASP A 29 5.31 7.99 6.73
CA ASP A 29 6.38 7.09 7.17
C ASP A 29 5.91 5.62 7.09
N THR A 30 4.66 5.36 7.51
CA THR A 30 4.03 4.04 7.36
C THR A 30 3.87 3.64 5.89
N LEU A 31 3.44 4.56 5.04
CA LEU A 31 3.34 4.30 3.59
C LEU A 31 4.71 4.09 2.94
N GLU A 32 5.75 4.79 3.38
CA GLU A 32 7.13 4.63 2.91
C GLU A 32 7.66 3.23 3.26
N ILE A 33 7.46 2.77 4.51
CA ILE A 33 7.79 1.39 4.92
C ILE A 33 7.07 0.39 4.04
N VAL A 34 5.77 0.59 3.82
CA VAL A 34 4.97 -0.33 3.02
C VAL A 34 5.42 -0.31 1.56
N ALA A 35 5.79 0.84 1.01
CA ALA A 35 6.34 0.94 -0.33
C ALA A 35 7.66 0.15 -0.44
N ALA A 36 8.56 0.28 0.53
CA ALA A 36 9.80 -0.49 0.60
C ALA A 36 9.54 -2.01 0.71
N ALA A 37 8.65 -2.41 1.61
CA ALA A 37 8.28 -3.81 1.80
C ALA A 37 7.57 -4.41 0.56
N ALA A 38 6.72 -3.63 -0.11
CA ALA A 38 6.07 -4.03 -1.36
C ALA A 38 7.08 -4.18 -2.50
N SER A 39 8.06 -3.26 -2.58
CA SER A 39 9.18 -3.38 -3.52
C SER A 39 9.97 -4.66 -3.29
N LEU A 40 10.34 -4.94 -2.03
CA LEU A 40 11.01 -6.18 -1.64
C LEU A 40 10.18 -7.43 -2.02
N ALA A 41 8.89 -7.45 -1.70
CA ALA A 41 8.00 -8.55 -2.04
C ALA A 41 7.92 -8.77 -3.56
N ASN A 42 7.92 -7.69 -4.36
CA ASN A 42 7.96 -7.79 -5.81
C ASN A 42 9.30 -8.34 -6.33
N GLN A 43 10.43 -7.97 -5.73
CA GLN A 43 11.72 -8.57 -6.08
C GLN A 43 11.74 -10.07 -5.78
N VAL A 44 11.23 -10.49 -4.61
CA VAL A 44 11.12 -11.91 -4.27
C VAL A 44 10.26 -12.66 -5.28
N LYS A 45 9.09 -12.14 -5.65
CA LYS A 45 8.23 -12.75 -6.69
C LYS A 45 8.95 -12.91 -8.03
N LYS A 46 9.70 -11.89 -8.46
CA LYS A 46 10.46 -11.92 -9.72
C LYS A 46 11.55 -13.00 -9.70
N ILE A 47 12.22 -13.21 -8.58
CA ILE A 47 13.23 -14.27 -8.45
C ILE A 47 12.60 -15.65 -8.68
N TYR A 48 11.45 -15.92 -8.05
CA TYR A 48 10.74 -17.18 -8.27
C TYR A 48 10.22 -17.32 -9.71
N ARG A 49 9.74 -16.23 -10.32
CA ARG A 49 9.17 -16.24 -11.67
C ARG A 49 10.22 -16.34 -12.77
N ASP A 50 11.28 -15.56 -12.67
CA ASP A 50 12.23 -15.29 -13.76
C ASP A 50 13.54 -16.06 -13.59
N ASP A 51 13.99 -16.27 -12.35
CA ASP A 51 15.29 -16.89 -12.04
C ASP A 51 15.16 -18.32 -11.49
N GLY A 52 13.95 -18.89 -11.51
CA GLY A 52 13.69 -20.22 -10.97
C GLY A 52 13.97 -20.33 -9.45
N GLY A 53 13.95 -19.21 -8.73
CA GLY A 53 14.26 -19.15 -7.30
C GLY A 53 15.72 -18.87 -6.96
N HIS A 54 16.60 -18.64 -7.94
CA HIS A 54 18.02 -18.36 -7.68
C HIS A 54 18.32 -16.87 -7.54
N ILE A 55 18.96 -16.48 -6.43
CA ILE A 55 19.41 -15.09 -6.21
C ILE A 55 20.75 -14.87 -6.90
N THR A 56 20.88 -13.80 -7.69
CA THR A 56 22.11 -13.45 -8.44
C THR A 56 22.56 -12.02 -8.15
N GLY A 57 23.87 -11.74 -8.26
CA GLY A 57 24.57 -10.47 -7.99
C GLY A 57 23.72 -9.23 -7.76
N LYS A 58 23.51 -8.41 -8.81
CA LYS A 58 22.76 -7.13 -8.75
C LYS A 58 21.34 -7.26 -8.17
N ARG A 59 20.71 -8.42 -8.33
CA ARG A 59 19.38 -8.69 -7.81
C ARG A 59 19.42 -8.94 -6.30
N GLY A 60 20.46 -9.61 -5.82
CA GLY A 60 20.79 -9.71 -4.40
C GLY A 60 21.04 -8.33 -3.77
N ASP A 61 21.80 -7.46 -4.42
CA ASP A 61 22.05 -6.09 -3.92
C ASP A 61 20.75 -5.27 -3.84
N SER A 62 19.86 -5.40 -4.83
CA SER A 62 18.55 -4.73 -4.81
C SER A 62 17.63 -5.25 -3.69
N ILE A 63 17.66 -6.54 -3.37
CA ILE A 63 16.91 -7.11 -2.24
C ILE A 63 17.43 -6.51 -0.94
N LEU A 64 18.75 -6.45 -0.77
CA LEU A 64 19.38 -5.91 0.44
C LEU A 64 19.01 -4.45 0.65
N ASN A 65 19.11 -3.61 -0.39
CA ASN A 65 18.74 -2.20 -0.29
C ASN A 65 17.27 -2.01 0.13
N HIS A 66 16.33 -2.72 -0.51
CA HIS A 66 14.91 -2.60 -0.13
C HIS A 66 14.62 -3.15 1.26
N ALA A 67 15.38 -4.16 1.72
CA ALA A 67 15.28 -4.67 3.08
C ALA A 67 15.81 -3.65 4.10
N GLU A 68 16.92 -2.97 3.80
CA GLU A 68 17.49 -1.90 4.64
C GLU A 68 16.55 -0.70 4.74
N ASP A 69 15.91 -0.30 3.64
CA ASP A 69 14.89 0.76 3.63
C ASP A 69 13.70 0.39 4.52
N ALA A 70 13.22 -0.85 4.43
CA ALA A 70 12.11 -1.34 5.25
C ALA A 70 12.48 -1.39 6.75
N ILE A 71 13.69 -1.82 7.08
CA ILE A 71 14.20 -1.85 8.47
C ILE A 71 14.30 -0.43 9.02
N SER A 72 14.88 0.49 8.25
CA SER A 72 15.07 1.89 8.65
C SER A 72 13.74 2.58 8.95
N GLY A 73 12.73 2.36 8.11
CA GLY A 73 11.39 2.88 8.37
C GLY A 73 10.72 2.25 9.60
N LEU A 74 10.89 0.93 9.83
CA LEU A 74 10.38 0.27 11.04
C LEU A 74 11.00 0.86 12.32
N GLU A 75 12.30 1.20 12.30
CA GLU A 75 12.96 1.87 13.42
C GLU A 75 12.37 3.25 13.70
N ALA A 76 12.07 4.03 12.65
CA ALA A 76 11.38 5.32 12.78
C ALA A 76 9.99 5.18 13.42
N LEU A 77 9.21 4.18 12.99
CA LEU A 77 7.89 3.89 13.54
C LEU A 77 7.95 3.44 15.00
N ILE A 78 8.91 2.57 15.35
CA ILE A 78 9.13 2.14 16.74
C ILE A 78 9.47 3.35 17.63
N ASN A 79 10.27 4.28 17.14
CA ASN A 79 10.61 5.50 17.87
C ASN A 79 9.37 6.40 18.05
N PHE A 80 8.53 6.53 17.02
CA PHE A 80 7.26 7.24 17.09
C PHE A 80 6.30 6.62 18.13
N ILE A 81 6.13 5.29 18.11
CA ILE A 81 5.27 4.56 19.06
C ILE A 81 5.76 4.72 20.51
N LYS A 82 7.08 4.77 20.72
CA LYS A 82 7.70 4.96 22.03
C LYS A 82 7.57 6.39 22.59
N MET A 83 7.07 7.35 21.81
CA MET A 83 6.78 8.70 22.31
C MET A 83 5.64 8.65 23.35
N SER A 84 5.65 9.60 24.29
CA SER A 84 4.66 9.66 25.37
C SER A 84 3.24 9.84 24.82
N PRO A 85 2.18 9.26 25.43
CA PRO A 85 0.78 9.56 25.10
C PRO A 85 0.41 11.05 25.21
N GLU A 86 1.19 11.83 25.96
CA GLU A 86 1.05 13.29 26.08
C GLU A 86 1.56 14.02 24.82
N ASP A 87 2.42 13.36 24.04
CA ASP A 87 2.91 13.80 22.73
C ASP A 87 2.05 13.28 21.56
N GLN A 88 1.10 12.37 21.82
CA GLN A 88 0.22 11.75 20.82
C GLN A 88 -1.23 12.23 21.01
N VAL A 89 -1.70 13.14 20.16
CA VAL A 89 -3.01 13.78 20.30
C VAL A 89 -4.10 13.08 19.48
N LYS A 90 -5.29 12.94 20.08
CA LYS A 90 -6.51 12.37 19.48
C LYS A 90 -7.00 13.13 18.26
N VAL A 91 -7.40 12.38 17.24
CA VAL A 91 -8.01 12.86 15.99
C VAL A 91 -9.54 12.88 16.13
N PRO A 92 -10.23 13.98 15.80
CA PRO A 92 -11.68 13.98 15.64
C PRO A 92 -12.07 13.45 14.25
N GLU A 93 -13.14 12.67 14.21
CA GLU A 93 -13.71 12.09 13.00
C GLU A 93 -14.30 13.19 12.08
N GLN A 94 -13.80 13.32 10.85
CA GLN A 94 -14.34 14.25 9.86
C GLN A 94 -14.43 13.67 8.44
N THR A 95 -15.47 14.16 7.76
CA THR A 95 -16.16 13.69 6.55
C THR A 95 -15.77 14.47 5.29
N MET A 96 -14.54 14.34 4.77
CA MET A 96 -14.17 14.94 3.46
C MET A 96 -13.16 14.07 2.67
N PRO A 97 -13.32 13.91 1.35
CA PRO A 97 -12.32 13.25 0.51
C PRO A 97 -11.19 14.23 0.16
N THR A 98 -10.08 14.15 0.89
CA THR A 98 -8.82 14.86 0.62
C THR A 98 -7.66 13.85 0.50
N GLY A 99 -6.41 14.29 0.34
CA GLY A 99 -5.24 13.39 0.39
C GLY A 99 -5.23 12.48 1.62
N ALA A 100 -5.81 12.92 2.74
CA ALA A 100 -6.00 12.10 3.93
C ALA A 100 -6.98 10.91 3.71
N HIS A 101 -7.98 11.05 2.85
CA HIS A 101 -8.89 9.95 2.49
C HIS A 101 -8.20 8.93 1.59
N ILE A 102 -7.31 9.37 0.69
CA ILE A 102 -6.45 8.47 -0.09
C ILE A 102 -5.52 7.69 0.86
N VAL A 103 -4.86 8.38 1.80
CA VAL A 103 -4.02 7.74 2.82
C VAL A 103 -4.82 6.74 3.65
N PHE A 104 -5.99 7.11 4.15
CA PHE A 104 -6.86 6.21 4.92
C PHE A 104 -7.26 4.97 4.13
N LEU A 105 -7.71 5.14 2.88
CA LEU A 105 -8.10 4.01 2.03
C LEU A 105 -6.89 3.14 1.66
N THR A 106 -5.72 3.73 1.49
CA THR A 106 -4.47 3.02 1.19
C THR A 106 -4.02 2.22 2.41
N LEU A 107 -4.02 2.80 3.61
CA LEU A 107 -3.70 2.10 4.85
C LEU A 107 -4.68 0.96 5.14
N GLY A 108 -5.98 1.19 4.89
CA GLY A 108 -6.98 0.13 4.99
C GLY A 108 -6.76 -1.00 3.97
N LEU A 109 -6.46 -0.66 2.71
CA LEU A 109 -6.11 -1.64 1.67
C LEU A 109 -4.90 -2.50 2.08
N ILE A 110 -3.88 -1.86 2.66
CA ILE A 110 -2.67 -2.53 3.13
C ILE A 110 -2.99 -3.44 4.33
N GLY A 111 -3.81 -2.98 5.28
CA GLY A 111 -4.22 -3.75 6.45
C GLY A 111 -4.86 -5.08 6.05
N GLU A 112 -5.85 -5.02 5.16
CA GLU A 112 -6.56 -6.20 4.66
C GLU A 112 -5.63 -7.14 3.86
N ALA A 113 -4.74 -6.58 3.03
CA ALA A 113 -3.74 -7.35 2.31
C ALA A 113 -2.72 -8.04 3.25
N GLY A 114 -2.36 -7.36 4.34
CA GLY A 114 -1.53 -7.90 5.42
C GLY A 114 -2.19 -9.08 6.12
N GLU A 115 -3.49 -8.97 6.42
CA GLU A 115 -4.27 -10.06 7.00
C GLU A 115 -4.36 -11.29 6.09
N ILE A 116 -4.44 -11.10 4.77
CA ILE A 116 -4.35 -12.20 3.79
C ILE A 116 -2.98 -12.89 3.91
N ALA A 117 -1.90 -12.11 3.90
CA ALA A 117 -0.53 -12.63 3.97
C ALA A 117 -0.29 -13.39 5.27
N GLU A 118 -0.74 -12.85 6.40
CA GLU A 118 -0.67 -13.49 7.71
C GLU A 118 -1.38 -14.86 7.71
N LYS A 119 -2.61 -14.91 7.21
CA LYS A 119 -3.39 -16.16 7.15
C LYS A 119 -2.74 -17.23 6.28
N ILE A 120 -2.14 -16.84 5.14
CA ILE A 120 -1.37 -17.76 4.28
C ILE A 120 -0.10 -18.25 5.00
N TYR A 121 0.63 -17.33 5.65
CA TYR A 121 1.84 -17.67 6.39
C TYR A 121 1.56 -18.69 7.50
N TYR A 122 0.50 -18.49 8.29
CA TYR A 122 0.09 -19.46 9.29
C TYR A 122 -0.26 -20.83 8.68
N ALA A 123 -1.01 -20.86 7.57
CA ALA A 123 -1.33 -22.12 6.89
C ALA A 123 -0.05 -22.86 6.45
N GLN A 124 0.96 -22.14 5.95
CA GLN A 124 2.24 -22.74 5.60
C GLN A 124 2.98 -23.34 6.81
N LEU A 125 2.93 -22.67 7.96
CA LEU A 125 3.60 -23.12 9.19
C LEU A 125 2.87 -24.29 9.89
N THR A 126 1.54 -24.25 9.94
CA THR A 126 0.76 -25.14 10.83
C THR A 126 -0.04 -26.21 10.09
N GLU A 127 -0.36 -25.99 8.81
CA GLU A 127 -1.20 -26.88 7.99
C GLU A 127 -0.40 -27.52 6.84
N GLY A 128 0.94 -27.47 6.89
CA GLY A 128 1.80 -28.05 5.86
C GLY A 128 1.65 -27.40 4.47
N GLY A 129 1.12 -26.17 4.42
CA GLY A 129 0.79 -25.49 3.16
C GLY A 129 -0.58 -25.87 2.58
N GLU A 130 -1.34 -26.77 3.22
CA GLU A 130 -2.74 -26.99 2.84
C GLU A 130 -3.62 -25.83 3.33
N ILE A 131 -4.58 -25.42 2.49
CA ILE A 131 -5.56 -24.39 2.84
C ILE A 131 -6.88 -25.09 3.14
N SER A 132 -7.14 -25.32 4.43
CA SER A 132 -8.41 -25.87 4.93
C SER A 132 -9.62 -25.02 4.54
N GLU A 133 -10.82 -25.62 4.54
CA GLU A 133 -12.06 -24.90 4.18
C GLU A 133 -12.33 -23.70 5.11
N ALA A 134 -12.06 -23.85 6.40
CA ALA A 134 -12.15 -22.76 7.36
C ALA A 134 -11.19 -21.61 6.99
N ARG A 135 -9.96 -21.93 6.56
CA ARG A 135 -8.98 -20.96 6.09
C ARG A 135 -9.41 -20.26 4.81
N ARG A 136 -9.99 -20.99 3.85
CA ARG A 136 -10.56 -20.43 2.62
C ARG A 136 -11.62 -19.39 2.93
N LEU A 137 -12.52 -19.67 3.87
CA LEU A 137 -13.54 -18.71 4.29
C LEU A 137 -12.93 -17.47 4.94
N MET A 138 -11.90 -17.62 5.79
CA MET A 138 -11.20 -16.48 6.37
C MET A 138 -10.49 -15.63 5.30
N LEU A 139 -9.77 -16.27 4.36
CA LEU A 139 -9.13 -15.59 3.24
C LEU A 139 -10.15 -14.86 2.36
N ALA A 140 -11.32 -15.45 2.11
CA ALA A 140 -12.39 -14.81 1.35
C ALA A 140 -12.92 -13.54 2.01
N LYS A 141 -12.94 -13.47 3.35
CA LYS A 141 -13.34 -12.26 4.08
C LYS A 141 -12.34 -11.13 3.88
N GLU A 142 -11.05 -11.41 4.05
CA GLU A 142 -10.00 -10.38 3.87
C GLU A 142 -9.84 -9.98 2.40
N LEU A 143 -10.06 -10.90 1.46
CA LEU A 143 -10.18 -10.57 0.03
C LEU A 143 -11.36 -9.62 -0.23
N GLY A 144 -12.48 -9.82 0.49
CA GLY A 144 -13.63 -8.92 0.45
C GLY A 144 -13.31 -7.53 1.01
N GLY A 145 -12.64 -7.44 2.16
CA GLY A 145 -12.16 -6.20 2.74
C GLY A 145 -11.18 -5.47 1.82
N THR A 146 -10.19 -6.19 1.29
CA THR A 146 -9.23 -5.70 0.30
C THR A 146 -9.95 -5.15 -0.94
N ALA A 147 -10.91 -5.89 -1.49
CA ALA A 147 -11.70 -5.47 -2.64
C ALA A 147 -12.51 -4.21 -2.34
N TRP A 148 -13.08 -4.10 -1.13
CA TRP A 148 -13.81 -2.91 -0.70
C TRP A 148 -12.92 -1.67 -0.72
N TYR A 149 -11.74 -1.73 -0.10
CA TYR A 149 -10.80 -0.61 -0.11
C TYR A 149 -10.28 -0.28 -1.51
N PHE A 150 -9.98 -1.30 -2.33
CA PHE A 150 -9.56 -1.12 -3.72
C PHE A 150 -10.60 -0.36 -4.55
N VAL A 151 -11.86 -0.78 -4.48
CA VAL A 151 -12.97 -0.12 -5.21
C VAL A 151 -13.13 1.33 -4.76
N ARG A 152 -13.05 1.57 -3.45
CA ARG A 152 -13.15 2.92 -2.88
C ARG A 152 -11.97 3.80 -3.26
N LEU A 153 -10.77 3.25 -3.28
CA LEU A 153 -9.56 3.97 -3.69
C LEU A 153 -9.62 4.33 -5.17
N ALA A 154 -10.01 3.40 -6.05
CA ALA A 154 -10.23 3.68 -7.47
C ALA A 154 -11.23 4.82 -7.68
N ALA A 155 -12.36 4.78 -6.97
CA ALA A 155 -13.39 5.82 -7.04
C ALA A 155 -12.87 7.19 -6.57
N VAL A 156 -12.11 7.24 -5.47
CA VAL A 156 -11.51 8.50 -4.98
C VAL A 156 -10.47 9.05 -5.95
N LEU A 157 -9.76 8.18 -6.69
CA LEU A 157 -8.83 8.58 -7.75
C LEU A 157 -9.52 8.96 -9.07
N GLY A 158 -10.86 8.90 -9.13
CA GLY A 158 -11.63 9.28 -10.31
C GLY A 158 -11.75 8.18 -11.37
N TYR A 159 -11.47 6.92 -11.03
CA TYR A 159 -11.55 5.78 -11.93
C TYR A 159 -12.64 4.80 -11.53
N SER A 160 -13.27 4.17 -12.51
CA SER A 160 -14.04 2.95 -12.28
C SER A 160 -13.10 1.74 -12.13
N VAL A 161 -13.59 0.65 -11.55
CA VAL A 161 -12.86 -0.62 -11.50
C VAL A 161 -12.56 -1.13 -12.92
N GLU A 162 -13.48 -0.94 -13.86
CA GLU A 162 -13.29 -1.28 -15.26
C GLU A 162 -12.14 -0.49 -15.89
N ASP A 163 -12.04 0.81 -15.60
CA ASP A 163 -10.92 1.64 -16.06
C ASP A 163 -9.58 1.11 -15.56
N ILE A 164 -9.50 0.76 -14.26
CA ILE A 164 -8.26 0.21 -13.68
C ILE A 164 -7.85 -1.08 -14.41
N PHE A 165 -8.78 -2.01 -14.63
CA PHE A 165 -8.49 -3.25 -15.34
C PHE A 165 -8.12 -3.02 -16.81
N ARG A 166 -8.78 -2.07 -17.49
CA ARG A 166 -8.49 -1.70 -18.87
C ARG A 166 -7.08 -1.12 -19.00
N ILE A 167 -6.72 -0.15 -18.15
CA ILE A 167 -5.39 0.47 -18.09
C ILE A 167 -4.31 -0.61 -17.93
N ASN A 168 -4.47 -1.51 -16.95
CA ASN A 168 -3.51 -2.59 -16.73
C ASN A 168 -3.44 -3.57 -17.92
N THR A 169 -4.57 -3.89 -18.56
CA THR A 169 -4.60 -4.78 -19.73
C THR A 169 -3.90 -4.17 -20.94
N GLU A 170 -4.15 -2.89 -21.21
CA GLU A 170 -3.49 -2.14 -22.29
C GLU A 170 -1.98 -2.10 -22.07
N GLU A 171 -1.53 -1.86 -20.83
CA GLU A 171 -0.12 -1.88 -20.45
C GLU A 171 0.53 -3.25 -20.69
N LEU A 172 -0.11 -4.34 -20.21
CA LEU A 172 0.39 -5.71 -20.40
C LEU A 172 0.47 -6.10 -21.88
N ARG A 173 -0.53 -5.71 -22.69
CA ARG A 173 -0.50 -5.91 -24.15
C ARG A 173 0.64 -5.14 -24.81
N GLY A 174 0.87 -3.90 -24.38
CA GLY A 174 1.99 -3.09 -24.84
C GLY A 174 3.33 -3.77 -24.54
N ARG A 175 3.50 -4.29 -23.32
CA ARG A 175 4.70 -5.05 -22.92
C ARG A 175 4.87 -6.33 -23.73
N MET A 176 3.78 -7.04 -24.02
CA MET A 176 3.81 -8.23 -24.87
C MET A 176 4.27 -7.89 -26.30
N ALA A 177 3.73 -6.82 -26.90
CA ALA A 177 4.10 -6.39 -28.25
C ALA A 177 5.58 -5.96 -28.36
N ARG A 178 6.14 -5.40 -27.28
CA ARG A 178 7.58 -5.04 -27.20
C ARG A 178 8.49 -6.21 -26.83
N GLY A 179 7.95 -7.39 -26.53
CA GLY A 179 8.73 -8.52 -26.01
C GLY A 179 9.30 -8.28 -24.61
N THR A 180 8.81 -7.29 -23.86
CA THR A 180 9.32 -6.90 -22.54
C THR A 180 8.49 -7.45 -21.36
N ILE A 181 7.56 -8.37 -21.63
CA ILE A 181 6.69 -8.95 -20.60
C ILE A 181 7.44 -9.67 -19.46
N LEU A 182 8.70 -10.06 -19.72
CA LEU A 182 9.62 -10.71 -18.77
C LEU A 182 10.84 -9.84 -18.35
N GLY A 183 10.96 -8.58 -18.81
CA GLY A 183 12.17 -7.75 -18.60
C GLY A 183 12.26 -7.07 -17.23
N ASP A 184 13.43 -6.53 -16.82
CA ASP A 184 13.82 -6.21 -15.42
C ASP A 184 14.08 -4.70 -15.03
N GLY A 185 13.25 -3.70 -15.38
CA GLY A 185 13.44 -2.31 -14.88
C GLY A 185 12.17 -1.45 -14.65
N ASP A 186 12.20 -0.48 -13.73
CA ASP A 186 11.06 0.44 -13.50
C ASP A 186 10.90 1.52 -14.58
N ASP A 187 11.90 1.69 -15.46
CA ASP A 187 11.74 2.36 -16.76
C ASP A 187 11.45 1.30 -17.84
N ARG A 188 10.16 1.07 -18.15
CA ARG A 188 9.62 -0.02 -19.00
C ARG A 188 8.40 0.39 -19.83
#